data_AF-A0A6L4Y6X7-F1
#
_entry.id   AF-A0A6L4Y6X7-F1
#
_cell.length_a   1.000
_cell.length_b   1.000
_cell.length_c   1.000
_cell.angle_alpha   90.00
_cell.angle_beta   90.00
_cell.angle_gamma   90.00
#
_symmetry.space_group_name_H-M   'P 1'
#
loop_
_entity.id
_entity.type
_entity.pdbx_description
1 polymer ?
#
loop_
_entity_poly.entity_id
_entity_poly.type
_entity_poly.pdbx_seq_one_letter_code
_entity_poly.pdbx_strand_id
1 'polypeptide(L)'
;MFCYQCEQTAKGEGCTIVGVCGKQPEVAALQDLLIHALKGLSLYAVEGRKVGVNEREVNVFTCEALFATLTNVNFDPDRLVRLIHRCAELSEKLKGKIRTKAGNVNLPDCPVTFRPRATVEELAKQGETVGLKSDISVAPDILSLQHILLFGIKGIAAYADHAQILGQEDDKVYAFIHEGLAVTLKKDLSLDDWVGLVLKCGEINLRAMELLDAANTGTYGHPVPVQVPLGAKKGKAILVSGHDLKDMEAILKQTEGKGIYVYTHGEMLPAHGYPNLKKYSHFYGHYGTAWQNQAREFAGFPGAILMTTNCIQKPREPYIDNIFTSG
;
A
#
# COMPACT_ATOMS: atom_id res chain seq x y z
N MET A 1 -17.92 0.20 11.28
CA MET A 1 -16.76 0.73 10.51
C MET A 1 -17.03 2.15 10.05
N PHE A 2 -16.00 2.91 9.68
CA PHE A 2 -16.14 4.12 8.87
C PHE A 2 -14.96 4.21 7.90
N CYS A 3 -15.22 4.25 6.59
CA CYS A 3 -14.16 4.39 5.60
C CYS A 3 -14.63 5.21 4.40
N TYR A 4 -13.83 6.19 4.00
CA TYR A 4 -14.16 7.11 2.90
C TYR A 4 -12.94 7.49 2.03
N GLN A 5 -11.93 6.62 2.00
CA GLN A 5 -10.66 6.89 1.32
C GLN A 5 -10.70 6.72 -0.21
N CYS A 6 -11.81 6.21 -0.78
CA CYS A 6 -11.94 6.01 -2.22
C CYS A 6 -13.16 6.74 -2.78
N GLU A 7 -13.09 7.08 -4.06
CA GLU A 7 -14.14 7.80 -4.79
C GLU A 7 -15.51 7.08 -4.72
N GLN A 8 -15.50 5.74 -4.77
CA GLN A 8 -16.72 4.92 -4.71
C GLN A 8 -17.32 4.76 -3.31
N THR A 9 -16.92 5.57 -2.33
CA THR A 9 -17.48 5.49 -0.99
C THR A 9 -19.01 5.68 -1.01
N ALA A 10 -19.71 4.99 -0.11
CA ALA A 10 -21.18 4.99 -0.11
C ALA A 10 -21.73 6.42 -0.02
N LYS A 11 -22.61 6.77 -0.98
CA LYS A 11 -23.25 8.08 -1.12
C LYS A 11 -22.28 9.27 -1.30
N GLY A 12 -21.00 9.02 -1.59
CA GLY A 12 -19.98 10.07 -1.57
C GLY A 12 -19.65 10.58 -0.16
N GLU A 13 -20.11 9.90 0.89
CA GLU A 13 -19.94 10.33 2.29
C GLU A 13 -19.03 9.39 3.09
N GLY A 14 -19.30 8.08 3.05
CA GLY A 14 -18.63 7.12 3.94
C GLY A 14 -19.30 5.75 3.99
N CYS A 15 -18.51 4.70 3.93
CA CYS A 15 -18.97 3.32 4.13
C CYS A 15 -19.07 3.02 5.64
N THR A 16 -20.29 2.79 6.14
CA THR A 16 -20.55 2.59 7.58
C THR A 16 -20.94 1.16 7.97
N ILE A 17 -21.50 0.38 7.03
CA ILE A 17 -21.94 -1.00 7.23
C ILE A 17 -21.00 -2.00 6.57
N VAL A 18 -20.72 -1.83 5.27
CA VAL A 18 -19.75 -2.61 4.49
C VAL A 18 -19.16 -1.68 3.44
N GLY A 19 -17.90 -1.89 3.05
CA GLY A 19 -17.29 -1.14 1.96
C GLY A 19 -17.97 -1.46 0.63
N VAL A 20 -18.18 -0.44 -0.22
CA VAL A 20 -18.61 -0.66 -1.63
C VAL A 20 -17.61 -1.56 -2.37
N CYS A 21 -16.33 -1.48 -2.01
CA CYS A 21 -15.27 -2.38 -2.47
C CYS A 21 -15.36 -3.82 -1.94
N GLY A 22 -16.32 -4.14 -1.06
CA GLY A 22 -16.48 -5.45 -0.42
C GLY A 22 -15.72 -5.62 0.91
N LYS A 23 -14.98 -4.60 1.37
CA LYS A 23 -14.27 -4.62 2.66
C LYS A 23 -15.26 -4.80 3.82
N GLN A 24 -15.07 -5.86 4.60
CA GLN A 24 -15.88 -6.16 5.78
C GLN A 24 -15.50 -5.26 6.97
N PRO A 25 -16.41 -5.02 7.93
CA PRO A 25 -16.14 -4.20 9.11
C PRO A 25 -14.91 -4.61 9.91
N GLU A 26 -14.70 -5.92 10.11
CA GLU A 26 -13.55 -6.47 10.82
C GLU A 26 -12.23 -6.07 10.15
N VAL A 27 -12.12 -6.28 8.83
CA VAL A 27 -10.95 -5.87 8.04
C VAL A 27 -10.75 -4.35 8.09
N ALA A 28 -11.83 -3.57 8.04
CA ALA A 28 -11.73 -2.11 8.18
C ALA A 28 -11.19 -1.70 9.55
N ALA A 29 -11.66 -2.31 10.63
CA ALA A 29 -11.17 -2.05 11.98
C ALA A 29 -9.70 -2.47 12.16
N LEU A 30 -9.29 -3.61 11.60
CA LEU A 30 -7.88 -4.04 11.62
C LEU A 30 -6.98 -3.07 10.85
N GLN A 31 -7.42 -2.55 9.69
CA GLN A 31 -6.68 -1.51 8.97
C GLN A 31 -6.57 -0.22 9.79
N ASP A 32 -7.65 0.21 10.45
CA ASP A 32 -7.61 1.38 11.34
C ASP A 32 -6.64 1.16 12.51
N LEU A 33 -6.62 -0.04 13.11
CA LEU A 33 -5.70 -0.40 14.17
C LEU A 33 -4.23 -0.42 13.69
N LEU A 34 -3.98 -0.93 12.48
CA LEU A 34 -2.64 -0.91 11.90
C LEU A 34 -2.13 0.51 11.71
N ILE A 35 -2.98 1.42 11.19
CA ILE A 35 -2.63 2.85 11.08
C ILE A 35 -2.34 3.44 12.46
N HIS A 36 -3.16 3.14 13.47
CA HIS A 36 -2.93 3.60 14.84
C HIS A 36 -1.57 3.14 15.39
N ALA A 37 -1.22 1.86 15.21
CA ALA A 37 0.08 1.31 15.60
C ALA A 37 1.24 2.00 14.86
N LEU A 38 1.09 2.25 13.55
CA LEU A 38 2.09 2.92 12.72
C LEU A 38 2.32 4.38 13.15
N LYS A 39 1.29 5.09 13.62
CA LYS A 39 1.47 6.42 14.24
C LYS A 39 2.37 6.34 15.47
N GLY A 40 2.23 5.30 16.29
CA GLY A 40 3.09 5.06 17.46
C GLY A 40 4.53 4.70 17.09
N LEU A 41 4.72 3.82 16.12
CA LEU A 41 6.04 3.52 15.56
C LEU A 41 6.70 4.79 15.01
N SER A 42 5.93 5.64 14.34
CA SER A 42 6.43 6.85 13.70
C SER A 42 6.86 7.92 14.71
N LEU A 43 6.23 8.03 15.88
CA LEU A 43 6.73 8.87 16.96
C LEU A 43 8.16 8.48 17.37
N TYR A 44 8.41 7.18 17.55
CA TYR A 44 9.76 6.70 17.82
C TYR A 44 10.71 6.93 16.64
N ALA A 45 10.27 6.73 15.40
CA ALA A 45 11.10 6.95 14.23
C ALA A 45 11.56 8.42 14.12
N VAL A 46 10.65 9.37 14.38
CA VAL A 46 10.97 10.80 14.41
C VAL A 46 11.99 11.13 15.51
N GLU A 47 11.79 10.65 16.74
CA GLU A 47 12.77 10.89 17.82
C GLU A 47 14.10 10.17 17.58
N GLY A 48 14.05 8.95 17.02
CA GLY A 48 15.24 8.18 16.68
C GLY A 48 16.13 8.91 15.70
N ARG A 49 15.54 9.54 14.68
CA ARG A 49 16.28 10.33 13.68
C ARG A 49 17.07 11.48 14.32
N LYS A 50 16.50 12.17 15.32
CA LYS A 50 17.19 13.27 16.05
C LYS A 50 18.46 12.81 16.76
N VAL A 51 18.50 11.54 17.17
CA VAL A 51 19.66 10.94 17.84
C VAL A 51 20.48 10.06 16.90
N GLY A 52 20.19 10.08 15.59
CA GLY A 52 20.87 9.27 14.58
C GLY A 52 20.61 7.76 14.68
N VAL A 53 19.44 7.35 15.16
CA VAL A 53 18.90 6.00 15.02
C VAL A 53 17.90 6.03 13.86
N ASN A 54 18.32 5.49 12.71
CA ASN A 54 17.49 5.37 11.52
C ASN A 54 17.62 3.94 10.98
N GLU A 55 16.54 3.18 11.05
CA GLU A 55 16.54 1.75 10.77
C GLU A 55 15.79 1.49 9.46
N ARG A 56 16.51 1.02 8.43
CA ARG A 56 15.90 0.74 7.11
C ARG A 56 14.70 -0.21 7.23
N GLU A 57 14.78 -1.21 8.11
CA GLU A 57 13.68 -2.14 8.36
C GLU A 57 12.39 -1.42 8.80
N VAL A 58 12.49 -0.40 9.65
CA VAL A 58 11.34 0.39 10.11
C VAL A 58 10.77 1.23 8.96
N ASN A 59 11.65 1.83 8.16
CA ASN A 59 11.27 2.65 7.02
C ASN A 59 10.49 1.83 5.97
N VAL A 60 11.04 0.70 5.55
CA VAL A 60 10.43 -0.19 4.55
C VAL A 60 9.14 -0.79 5.08
N PHE A 61 9.14 -1.34 6.29
CA PHE A 61 7.94 -1.92 6.91
C PHE A 61 6.79 -0.91 6.98
N THR A 62 7.08 0.36 7.28
CA THR A 62 6.05 1.40 7.36
C THR A 62 5.39 1.63 6.00
N CYS A 63 6.15 1.57 4.91
CA CYS A 63 5.61 1.69 3.56
C CYS A 63 4.73 0.49 3.20
N GLU A 64 5.22 -0.73 3.39
CA GLU A 64 4.49 -1.98 3.15
C GLU A 64 3.16 -2.02 3.95
N ALA A 65 3.22 -1.68 5.23
CA ALA A 65 2.07 -1.71 6.11
C ALA A 65 1.04 -0.62 5.76
N LEU A 66 1.48 0.57 5.34
CA LEU A 66 0.57 1.60 4.82
C LEU A 66 -0.09 1.15 3.51
N PHE A 67 0.68 0.59 2.59
CA PHE A 67 0.19 0.10 1.30
C PHE A 67 -0.86 -0.99 1.49
N ALA A 68 -0.67 -1.91 2.44
CA ALA A 68 -1.68 -2.94 2.77
C ALA A 68 -3.06 -2.37 3.16
N THR A 69 -3.16 -1.09 3.53
CA THR A 69 -4.42 -0.41 3.88
C THR A 69 -5.02 0.43 2.74
N LEU A 70 -4.38 0.48 1.56
CA LEU A 70 -4.96 1.09 0.38
C LEU A 70 -6.15 0.28 -0.13
N THR A 71 -7.02 0.95 -0.88
CA THR A 71 -8.24 0.35 -1.41
C THR A 71 -7.90 -0.79 -2.36
N ASN A 72 -8.56 -1.94 -2.17
CA ASN A 72 -8.38 -3.14 -2.99
C ASN A 72 -6.95 -3.72 -2.98
N VAL A 73 -6.17 -3.52 -1.91
CA VAL A 73 -4.87 -4.19 -1.73
C VAL A 73 -5.03 -5.48 -0.93
N ASN A 74 -5.48 -5.39 0.33
CA ASN A 74 -5.50 -6.52 1.23
C ASN A 74 -6.82 -6.66 1.99
N PHE A 75 -7.44 -7.84 1.90
CA PHE A 75 -8.68 -8.21 2.59
C PHE A 75 -8.50 -9.39 3.56
N ASP A 76 -7.28 -9.90 3.74
CA ASP A 76 -6.96 -11.03 4.61
C ASP A 76 -6.74 -10.54 6.06
N PRO A 77 -7.63 -10.88 7.01
CA PRO A 77 -7.49 -10.47 8.40
C PRO A 77 -6.21 -11.03 9.05
N ASP A 78 -5.79 -12.25 8.71
CA ASP A 78 -4.61 -12.88 9.31
C ASP A 78 -3.33 -12.16 8.89
N ARG A 79 -3.26 -11.67 7.65
CA ARG A 79 -2.15 -10.83 7.19
C ARG A 79 -2.11 -9.49 7.93
N LEU A 80 -3.25 -8.84 8.14
CA LEU A 80 -3.32 -7.59 8.91
C LEU A 80 -2.91 -7.79 10.37
N VAL A 81 -3.32 -8.88 11.00
CA VAL A 81 -2.91 -9.25 12.37
C VAL A 81 -1.38 -9.40 12.45
N ARG A 82 -0.76 -10.12 11.50
CA ARG A 82 0.71 -10.25 11.44
C ARG A 82 1.40 -8.89 11.33
N LEU A 83 0.88 -7.98 10.50
CA LEU A 83 1.43 -6.61 10.38
C LEU A 83 1.30 -5.81 11.67
N ILE A 84 0.16 -5.89 12.36
CA ILE A 84 -0.07 -5.19 13.63
C ILE A 84 0.93 -5.65 14.70
N HIS A 85 1.10 -6.97 14.87
CA HIS A 85 2.08 -7.52 15.81
C HIS A 85 3.50 -7.11 15.43
N ARG A 86 3.84 -7.17 14.14
CA ARG A 86 5.15 -6.74 13.66
C ARG A 86 5.43 -5.27 13.95
N CYS A 87 4.44 -4.40 13.78
CA CYS A 87 4.55 -2.98 14.10
C CYS A 87 4.88 -2.76 15.59
N ALA A 88 4.21 -3.50 16.48
CA ALA A 88 4.47 -3.44 17.92
C ALA A 88 5.89 -3.91 18.27
N GLU A 89 6.35 -5.02 17.68
CA GLU A 89 7.73 -5.51 17.86
C GLU A 89 8.79 -4.49 17.41
N LEU A 90 8.60 -3.90 16.23
CA LEU A 90 9.53 -2.90 15.69
C LEU A 90 9.54 -1.63 16.56
N SER A 91 8.38 -1.25 17.11
CA SER A 91 8.27 -0.11 18.02
C SER A 91 9.09 -0.32 19.29
N GLU A 92 8.99 -1.49 19.93
CA GLU A 92 9.77 -1.80 21.14
C GLU A 92 11.27 -1.94 20.85
N LYS A 93 11.65 -2.53 19.71
CA LYS A 93 13.05 -2.59 19.27
C LYS A 93 13.64 -1.20 19.06
N LEU A 94 12.90 -0.34 18.35
CA LEU A 94 13.33 1.03 18.05
C LEU A 94 13.45 1.87 19.34
N LYS A 95 12.45 1.79 20.23
CA LYS A 95 12.49 2.39 21.56
C LYS A 95 13.74 1.97 22.34
N GLY A 96 14.06 0.67 22.33
CA GLY A 96 15.26 0.14 22.99
C GLY A 96 16.56 0.75 22.44
N LYS A 97 16.69 0.85 21.11
CA LYS A 97 17.85 1.46 20.45
C LYS A 97 18.00 2.94 20.79
N ILE A 98 16.90 3.69 20.77
CA ILE A 98 16.87 5.11 21.16
C ILE A 98 17.31 5.27 22.61
N ARG A 99 16.76 4.45 23.52
CA ARG A 99 17.11 4.47 24.93
C ARG A 99 18.59 4.24 25.18
N THR A 100 19.19 3.28 24.49
CA THR A 100 20.64 3.01 24.59
C THR A 100 21.48 4.20 24.13
N LYS A 101 21.03 4.95 23.10
CA LYS A 101 21.81 6.04 22.51
C LYS A 101 21.62 7.38 23.20
N ALA A 102 20.43 7.69 23.68
CA ALA A 102 20.07 9.03 24.17
C ALA A 102 19.19 9.04 25.44
N GLY A 103 18.94 7.88 26.05
CA GLY A 103 18.03 7.77 27.20
C GLY A 103 16.56 7.80 26.80
N ASN A 104 15.68 7.98 27.79
CA ASN A 104 14.23 7.93 27.56
C ASN A 104 13.77 9.18 26.79
N VAL A 105 12.91 8.97 25.79
CA VAL A 105 12.22 10.04 25.07
C VAL A 105 10.87 10.30 25.71
N ASN A 106 10.49 11.58 25.81
CA ASN A 106 9.18 11.98 26.30
C ASN A 106 8.18 11.98 25.13
N LEU A 107 7.31 10.98 25.08
CA LEU A 107 6.30 10.79 24.05
C LEU A 107 4.91 10.68 24.68
N PRO A 108 3.83 11.03 23.96
CA PRO A 108 2.47 10.84 24.46
C PRO A 108 2.17 9.36 24.71
N ASP A 109 1.37 9.06 25.75
CA ASP A 109 1.05 7.68 26.13
C ASP A 109 0.33 6.93 25.01
N CYS A 110 -0.62 7.57 24.33
CA CYS A 110 -1.34 6.99 23.19
C CYS A 110 -0.79 7.62 21.90
N PRO A 111 -0.48 6.84 20.85
CA PRO A 111 -0.58 5.37 20.72
C PRO A 111 0.64 4.57 21.21
N VAL A 112 1.61 5.19 21.89
CA VAL A 112 2.91 4.58 22.21
C VAL A 112 2.84 3.39 23.17
N THR A 113 1.85 3.38 24.05
CA THR A 113 1.55 2.31 25.01
C THR A 113 0.65 1.23 24.43
N PHE A 114 0.22 1.35 23.16
CA PHE A 114 -0.59 0.36 22.48
C PHE A 114 0.06 -1.02 22.57
N ARG A 115 -0.76 -2.03 22.88
CA ARG A 115 -0.38 -3.44 22.87
C ARG A 115 -1.43 -4.22 22.07
N PRO A 116 -1.03 -4.96 21.03
CA PRO A 116 -1.96 -5.78 20.26
C PRO A 116 -2.47 -6.95 21.11
N ARG A 117 -3.78 -7.21 21.02
CA ARG A 117 -4.42 -8.40 21.60
C ARG A 117 -4.11 -9.66 20.79
N ALA A 118 -4.53 -10.81 21.29
CA ALA A 118 -4.09 -12.10 20.75
C ALA A 118 -4.95 -12.60 19.59
N THR A 119 -6.24 -12.28 19.58
CA THR A 119 -7.18 -12.79 18.57
C THR A 119 -7.61 -11.70 17.59
N VAL A 120 -8.05 -12.13 16.41
CA VAL A 120 -8.61 -11.27 15.36
C VAL A 120 -9.75 -10.41 15.91
N GLU A 121 -10.69 -11.04 16.63
CA GLU A 121 -11.86 -10.37 17.19
C GLU A 121 -11.48 -9.29 18.21
N GLU A 122 -10.51 -9.58 19.10
CA GLU A 122 -10.03 -8.61 20.08
C GLU A 122 -9.28 -7.44 19.43
N LEU A 123 -8.49 -7.71 18.40
CA LEU A 123 -7.81 -6.69 17.62
C LEU A 123 -8.83 -5.82 16.85
N ALA A 124 -9.87 -6.42 16.26
CA ALA A 124 -10.93 -5.67 15.62
C ALA A 124 -11.63 -4.72 16.60
N LYS A 125 -11.95 -5.19 17.83
CA LYS A 125 -12.50 -4.34 18.90
C LYS A 125 -11.57 -3.18 19.28
N GLN A 126 -10.26 -3.40 19.33
CA GLN A 126 -9.29 -2.30 19.51
C GLN A 126 -9.35 -1.31 18.35
N GLY A 127 -9.41 -1.80 17.11
CA GLY A 127 -9.51 -0.99 15.90
C GLY A 127 -10.74 -0.10 15.83
N GLU A 128 -11.88 -0.58 16.30
CA GLU A 128 -13.14 0.18 16.36
C GLU A 128 -13.01 1.47 17.20
N THR A 129 -12.12 1.48 18.19
CA THR A 129 -11.90 2.65 19.07
C THR A 129 -10.97 3.72 18.47
N VAL A 130 -10.29 3.42 17.37
CA VAL A 130 -9.22 4.27 16.80
C VAL A 130 -9.44 4.61 15.32
N GLY A 131 -10.63 4.35 14.80
CA GLY A 131 -10.98 4.63 13.41
C GLY A 131 -10.97 6.12 13.05
N LEU A 132 -11.13 6.42 11.76
CA LEU A 132 -11.01 7.78 11.20
C LEU A 132 -11.91 8.83 11.89
N LYS A 133 -13.06 8.43 12.43
CA LYS A 133 -14.03 9.32 13.10
C LYS A 133 -14.05 9.15 14.63
N SER A 134 -13.03 8.51 15.21
CA SER A 134 -13.00 8.18 16.64
C SER A 134 -12.79 9.41 17.54
N ASP A 135 -11.96 10.38 17.14
CA ASP A 135 -11.77 11.62 17.90
C ASP A 135 -12.79 12.69 17.46
N ILE A 136 -13.90 12.77 18.20
CA ILE A 136 -14.97 13.74 17.96
C ILE A 136 -14.61 15.18 18.39
N SER A 137 -13.45 15.38 19.05
CA SER A 137 -13.01 16.70 19.48
C SER A 137 -12.31 17.51 18.38
N VAL A 138 -11.91 16.85 17.29
CA VAL A 138 -11.22 17.49 16.16
C VAL A 138 -12.21 18.26 15.29
N ALA A 139 -11.91 19.53 15.00
CA ALA A 139 -12.72 20.34 14.11
C ALA A 139 -12.85 19.68 12.72
N PRO A 140 -14.02 19.73 12.06
CA PRO A 140 -14.25 19.01 10.80
C PRO A 140 -13.25 19.33 9.68
N ASP A 141 -12.85 20.59 9.51
CA ASP A 141 -11.90 21.01 8.47
C ASP A 141 -10.49 20.49 8.76
N ILE A 142 -10.08 20.50 10.03
CA ILE A 142 -8.80 19.93 10.47
C ILE A 142 -8.79 18.42 10.26
N LEU A 143 -9.87 17.73 10.63
CA LEU A 143 -10.02 16.30 10.41
C LEU A 143 -9.97 15.94 8.91
N SER A 144 -10.57 16.79 8.06
CA SER A 144 -10.49 16.65 6.61
C SER A 144 -9.04 16.69 6.13
N LEU A 145 -8.27 17.70 6.54
CA LEU A 145 -6.86 17.84 6.17
C LEU A 145 -5.98 16.70 6.71
N GLN A 146 -6.24 16.23 7.94
CA GLN A 146 -5.56 15.05 8.50
C GLN A 146 -5.76 13.81 7.63
N HIS A 147 -6.98 13.61 7.12
CA HIS A 147 -7.28 12.46 6.27
C HIS A 147 -6.75 12.63 4.84
N ILE A 148 -6.77 13.84 4.27
CA ILE A 148 -6.10 14.12 2.99
C ILE A 148 -4.61 13.78 3.10
N LEU A 149 -3.94 14.23 4.17
CA LEU A 149 -2.53 13.91 4.43
C LEU A 149 -2.32 12.41 4.58
N LEU A 150 -3.11 11.72 5.41
CA LEU A 150 -3.01 10.27 5.61
C LEU A 150 -3.16 9.51 4.29
N PHE A 151 -4.15 9.86 3.46
CA PHE A 151 -4.40 9.18 2.19
C PHE A 151 -3.32 9.46 1.16
N GLY A 152 -2.78 10.69 1.12
CA GLY A 152 -1.62 11.05 0.32
C GLY A 152 -0.39 10.23 0.70
N ILE A 153 -0.10 10.13 2.01
CA ILE A 153 1.02 9.34 2.55
C ILE A 153 0.91 7.86 2.16
N LYS A 154 -0.29 7.28 2.16
CA LYS A 154 -0.50 5.90 1.69
C LYS A 154 -0.14 5.72 0.21
N GLY A 155 -0.45 6.71 -0.63
CA GLY A 155 -0.05 6.70 -2.05
C GLY A 155 1.46 6.80 -2.22
N ILE A 156 2.11 7.71 -1.48
CA ILE A 156 3.57 7.85 -1.46
C ILE A 156 4.24 6.54 -1.04
N ALA A 157 3.72 5.89 -0.01
CA ALA A 157 4.22 4.62 0.49
C ALA A 157 4.19 3.51 -0.58
N ALA A 158 3.14 3.44 -1.40
CA ALA A 158 3.06 2.47 -2.50
C ALA A 158 4.15 2.70 -3.56
N TYR A 159 4.37 3.97 -3.96
CA TYR A 159 5.44 4.28 -4.92
C TYR A 159 6.83 4.02 -4.34
N ALA A 160 7.05 4.41 -3.08
CA ALA A 160 8.31 4.17 -2.37
C ALA A 160 8.61 2.67 -2.21
N ASP A 161 7.58 1.84 -2.01
CA ASP A 161 7.75 0.39 -1.91
C ASP A 161 8.22 -0.24 -3.23
N HIS A 162 7.58 0.09 -4.36
CA HIS A 162 8.05 -0.40 -5.66
C HIS A 162 9.45 0.12 -6.01
N ALA A 163 9.77 1.38 -5.67
CA ALA A 163 11.09 1.93 -5.89
C ALA A 163 12.17 1.16 -5.09
N GLN A 164 11.92 0.88 -3.80
CA GLN A 164 12.89 0.18 -2.94
C GLN A 164 13.08 -1.30 -3.34
N ILE A 165 12.02 -1.96 -3.82
CA ILE A 165 12.08 -3.33 -4.38
C ILE A 165 13.11 -3.43 -5.53
N LEU A 166 13.31 -2.33 -6.26
CA LEU A 166 14.27 -2.16 -7.35
C LEU A 166 15.54 -1.39 -6.95
N GLY A 167 15.73 -1.14 -5.65
CA GLY A 167 16.95 -0.55 -5.09
C GLY A 167 17.04 0.97 -5.16
N GLN A 168 15.95 1.69 -5.44
CA GLN A 168 15.89 3.15 -5.36
C GLN A 168 15.20 3.59 -4.08
N GLU A 169 15.91 4.37 -3.26
CA GLU A 169 15.42 4.86 -1.97
C GLU A 169 15.89 6.29 -1.71
N ASP A 170 15.09 7.07 -1.00
CA ASP A 170 15.48 8.37 -0.46
C ASP A 170 14.93 8.52 0.95
N ASP A 171 15.83 8.73 1.91
CA ASP A 171 15.46 8.86 3.32
C ASP A 171 14.52 10.05 3.58
N LYS A 172 14.50 11.07 2.72
CA LYS A 172 13.53 12.17 2.80
C LYS A 172 12.08 11.69 2.71
N VAL A 173 11.83 10.68 1.87
CA VAL A 173 10.48 10.12 1.70
C VAL A 173 10.08 9.37 2.96
N TYR A 174 10.96 8.52 3.49
CA TYR A 174 10.70 7.78 4.73
C TYR A 174 10.54 8.69 5.95
N ALA A 175 11.40 9.71 6.08
CA ALA A 175 11.30 10.70 7.14
C ALA A 175 9.93 11.40 7.10
N PHE A 176 9.50 11.85 5.92
CA PHE A 176 8.20 12.51 5.77
C PHE A 176 7.02 11.58 6.08
N ILE A 177 7.07 10.31 5.65
CA ILE A 177 6.00 9.35 5.98
C ILE A 177 5.83 9.23 7.50
N HIS A 178 6.94 9.10 8.24
CA HIS A 178 6.91 9.05 9.69
C HIS A 178 6.44 10.37 10.33
N GLU A 179 6.98 11.50 9.89
CA GLU A 179 6.57 12.82 10.37
C GLU A 179 5.08 13.07 10.12
N GLY A 180 4.59 12.74 8.93
CA GLY A 180 3.22 12.90 8.51
C GLY A 180 2.24 11.99 9.26
N LEU A 181 2.65 10.79 9.67
CA LEU A 181 1.86 9.96 10.57
C LEU A 181 1.84 10.50 12.00
N ALA A 182 3.02 10.85 12.53
CA ALA A 182 3.18 11.35 13.89
C ALA A 182 2.44 12.68 14.11
N VAL A 183 2.45 13.57 13.13
CA VAL A 183 1.82 14.89 13.23
C VAL A 183 0.31 14.82 13.37
N THR A 184 -0.33 13.74 12.89
CA THR A 184 -1.79 13.51 13.08
C THR A 184 -2.22 13.34 14.54
N LEU A 185 -1.27 13.23 15.48
CA LEU A 185 -1.52 13.17 16.91
C LEU A 185 -1.45 14.55 17.60
N LYS A 186 -0.97 15.59 16.89
CA LYS A 186 -0.91 16.95 17.41
C LYS A 186 -2.29 17.60 17.43
N LYS A 187 -2.54 18.43 18.45
CA LYS A 187 -3.82 19.12 18.68
C LYS A 187 -3.71 20.66 18.64
N ASP A 188 -2.51 21.17 18.42
CA ASP A 188 -2.14 22.59 18.54
C ASP A 188 -1.80 23.25 17.20
N LEU A 189 -1.96 22.54 16.08
CA LEU A 189 -1.72 23.06 14.73
C LEU A 189 -2.91 23.87 14.21
N SER A 190 -2.60 25.00 13.58
CA SER A 190 -3.59 25.84 12.90
C SER A 190 -4.04 25.22 11.57
N LEU A 191 -5.11 25.77 10.99
CA LEU A 191 -5.59 25.37 9.66
C LEU A 191 -4.49 25.53 8.58
N ASP A 192 -3.77 26.64 8.60
CA ASP A 192 -2.71 26.95 7.63
C ASP A 192 -1.52 25.98 7.76
N ASP A 193 -1.18 25.57 8.98
CA ASP A 193 -0.15 24.54 9.22
C ASP A 193 -0.55 23.21 8.55
N TRP A 194 -1.83 22.81 8.67
CA TRP A 194 -2.35 21.60 8.04
C TRP A 194 -2.36 21.69 6.51
N VAL A 195 -2.74 22.84 5.95
CA VAL A 195 -2.64 23.08 4.50
C VAL A 195 -1.19 22.96 4.04
N GLY A 196 -0.24 23.54 4.78
CA GLY A 196 1.19 23.44 4.50
C GLY A 196 1.69 21.99 4.50
N LEU A 197 1.25 21.17 5.46
CA LEU A 197 1.58 19.74 5.52
C LEU A 197 1.03 18.96 4.32
N VAL A 198 -0.18 19.24 3.87
CA VAL A 198 -0.79 18.61 2.68
C VAL A 198 -0.04 19.01 1.42
N LEU A 199 0.35 20.28 1.26
CA LEU A 199 1.15 20.72 0.11
C LEU A 199 2.53 20.05 0.11
N LYS A 200 3.17 19.94 1.28
CA LYS A 200 4.43 19.20 1.42
C LYS A 200 4.28 17.71 1.11
N CYS A 201 3.13 17.11 1.40
CA CYS A 201 2.81 15.76 0.95
C CYS A 201 2.85 15.66 -0.58
N GLY A 202 2.33 16.65 -1.30
CA GLY A 202 2.42 16.74 -2.76
C GLY A 202 3.87 16.82 -3.27
N GLU A 203 4.70 17.64 -2.63
CA GLU A 203 6.13 17.74 -2.94
C GLU A 203 6.86 16.39 -2.77
N ILE A 204 6.64 15.70 -1.64
CA ILE A 204 7.27 14.41 -1.38
C ILE A 204 6.72 13.31 -2.31
N ASN A 205 5.46 13.42 -2.74
CA ASN A 205 4.92 12.52 -3.77
C ASN A 205 5.66 12.64 -5.10
N LEU A 206 6.01 13.86 -5.54
CA LEU A 206 6.84 14.03 -6.74
C LEU A 206 8.18 13.31 -6.58
N ARG A 207 8.80 13.42 -5.40
CA ARG A 207 10.06 12.73 -5.12
C ARG A 207 9.92 11.21 -5.16
N ALA A 208 8.86 10.65 -4.59
CA ALA A 208 8.61 9.21 -4.65
C ALA A 208 8.37 8.72 -6.08
N MET A 209 7.64 9.49 -6.89
CA MET A 209 7.43 9.19 -8.32
C MET A 209 8.73 9.27 -9.13
N GLU A 210 9.61 10.23 -8.87
CA GLU A 210 10.95 10.30 -9.49
C GLU A 210 11.78 9.05 -9.19
N LEU A 211 11.77 8.57 -7.95
CA LEU A 211 12.48 7.35 -7.56
C LEU A 211 11.93 6.14 -8.29
N LEU A 212 10.59 6.02 -8.38
CA LEU A 212 9.94 4.92 -9.08
C LEU A 212 10.19 4.96 -10.59
N ASP A 213 10.16 6.15 -11.21
CA ASP A 213 10.50 6.32 -12.62
C ASP A 213 11.95 5.89 -12.88
N ALA A 214 12.90 6.38 -12.08
CA ALA A 214 14.31 6.00 -12.20
C ALA A 214 14.53 4.50 -11.98
N ALA A 215 13.82 3.90 -11.01
CA ALA A 215 13.87 2.47 -10.72
C ALA A 215 13.43 1.63 -11.93
N ASN A 216 12.26 1.96 -12.49
CA ASN A 216 11.67 1.22 -13.59
C ASN A 216 12.43 1.45 -14.90
N THR A 217 12.70 2.71 -15.26
CA THR A 217 13.41 3.04 -16.51
C THR A 217 14.87 2.58 -16.48
N GLY A 218 15.54 2.67 -15.34
CA GLY A 218 16.90 2.18 -15.15
C GLY A 218 17.00 0.65 -15.25
N THR A 219 16.00 -0.08 -14.73
CA THR A 219 15.99 -1.55 -14.75
C THR A 219 15.48 -2.11 -16.08
N TYR A 220 14.38 -1.55 -16.59
CA TYR A 220 13.63 -2.13 -17.70
C TYR A 220 13.77 -1.37 -19.04
N GLY A 221 14.49 -0.25 -19.03
CA GLY A 221 14.67 0.67 -20.15
C GLY A 221 13.56 1.72 -20.25
N HIS A 222 13.83 2.85 -20.89
CA HIS A 222 12.79 3.85 -21.13
C HIS A 222 11.66 3.27 -22.02
N PRO A 223 10.38 3.45 -21.65
CA PRO A 223 9.27 3.00 -22.46
C PRO A 223 9.31 3.58 -23.88
N VAL A 224 9.01 2.74 -24.86
CA VAL A 224 8.88 3.14 -26.28
C VAL A 224 7.48 2.83 -26.80
N PRO A 225 6.98 3.56 -27.83
CA PRO A 225 5.73 3.22 -28.47
C PRO A 225 5.74 1.78 -29.02
N VAL A 226 4.70 1.02 -28.69
CA VAL A 226 4.55 -0.38 -29.09
C VAL A 226 3.09 -0.69 -29.44
N GLN A 227 2.87 -1.56 -30.42
CA GLN A 227 1.55 -2.12 -30.67
C GLN A 227 1.34 -3.34 -29.78
N VAL A 228 0.26 -3.32 -28.99
CA VAL A 228 -0.07 -4.39 -28.05
C VAL A 228 -1.27 -5.18 -28.58
N PRO A 229 -1.12 -6.49 -28.83
CA PRO A 229 -2.25 -7.35 -29.19
C PRO A 229 -3.29 -7.40 -28.06
N LEU A 230 -4.57 -7.23 -28.41
CA LEU A 230 -5.71 -7.42 -27.51
C LEU A 230 -6.46 -8.74 -27.76
N GLY A 231 -6.07 -9.47 -28.81
CA GLY A 231 -6.67 -10.76 -29.18
C GLY A 231 -6.17 -11.92 -28.33
N ALA A 232 -6.73 -13.11 -28.55
CA ALA A 232 -6.30 -14.33 -27.89
C ALA A 232 -5.31 -15.12 -28.75
N LYS A 233 -4.36 -15.79 -28.08
CA LYS A 233 -3.43 -16.76 -28.67
C LYS A 233 -3.66 -18.15 -28.09
N LYS A 234 -3.83 -19.15 -28.96
CA LYS A 234 -4.05 -20.55 -28.56
C LYS A 234 -2.85 -21.07 -27.77
N GLY A 235 -3.07 -21.52 -26.53
CA GLY A 235 -2.05 -22.09 -25.65
C GLY A 235 -2.40 -21.94 -24.17
N LYS A 236 -1.49 -22.36 -23.29
CA LYS A 236 -1.60 -22.08 -21.84
C LYS A 236 -1.32 -20.60 -21.60
N ALA A 237 -1.90 -20.00 -20.57
CA ALA A 237 -1.74 -18.58 -20.30
C ALA A 237 -1.65 -18.24 -18.80
N ILE A 238 -0.96 -17.15 -18.50
CA ILE A 238 -0.97 -16.47 -17.20
C ILE A 238 -1.33 -15.00 -17.44
N LEU A 239 -2.22 -14.46 -16.61
CA LEU A 239 -2.57 -13.04 -16.58
C LEU A 239 -1.87 -12.38 -15.39
N VAL A 240 -1.12 -11.31 -15.62
CA VAL A 240 -0.51 -10.50 -14.55
C VAL A 240 -1.22 -9.16 -14.49
N SER A 241 -1.68 -8.80 -13.29
CA SER A 241 -2.40 -7.56 -12.99
C SER A 241 -1.80 -6.89 -11.76
N GLY A 242 -2.00 -5.57 -11.62
CA GLY A 242 -1.34 -4.75 -10.60
C GLY A 242 -0.32 -3.81 -11.23
N HIS A 243 0.80 -3.55 -10.54
CA HIS A 243 1.82 -2.59 -11.00
C HIS A 243 3.26 -3.10 -10.92
N ASP A 244 3.53 -4.19 -10.19
CA ASP A 244 4.91 -4.60 -9.93
C ASP A 244 5.59 -5.23 -11.16
N LEU A 245 6.59 -4.53 -11.70
CA LEU A 245 7.35 -4.97 -12.87
C LEU A 245 8.40 -6.05 -12.56
N LYS A 246 8.81 -6.19 -11.29
CA LYS A 246 9.75 -7.24 -10.87
C LYS A 246 9.07 -8.60 -10.83
N ASP A 247 7.85 -8.66 -10.33
CA ASP A 247 7.00 -9.85 -10.42
C ASP A 247 6.70 -10.21 -11.88
N MET A 248 6.41 -9.22 -12.72
CA MET A 248 6.26 -9.45 -14.17
C MET A 248 7.50 -10.06 -14.80
N GLU A 249 8.68 -9.50 -14.52
CA GLU A 249 9.95 -10.06 -15.02
C GLU A 249 10.20 -11.48 -14.49
N ALA A 250 9.90 -11.73 -13.22
CA ALA A 250 10.04 -13.05 -12.61
C ALA A 250 9.13 -14.08 -13.30
N ILE A 251 7.87 -13.73 -13.60
CA ILE A 251 6.96 -14.58 -14.38
C ILE A 251 7.50 -14.82 -15.78
N LEU A 252 7.95 -13.77 -16.49
CA LEU A 252 8.50 -13.90 -17.84
C LEU A 252 9.70 -14.85 -17.89
N LYS A 253 10.68 -14.66 -16.98
CA LYS A 253 11.84 -15.54 -16.84
C LYS A 253 11.44 -16.98 -16.52
N GLN A 254 10.53 -17.18 -15.58
CA GLN A 254 10.13 -18.53 -15.15
C GLN A 254 9.25 -19.26 -16.17
N THR A 255 8.61 -18.56 -17.10
CA THR A 255 7.71 -19.15 -18.12
C THR A 255 8.35 -19.32 -19.49
N GLU A 256 9.56 -18.79 -19.69
CA GLU A 256 10.29 -18.88 -20.94
C GLU A 256 10.51 -20.35 -21.37
N GLY A 257 10.21 -20.64 -22.64
CA GLY A 257 10.33 -22.00 -23.20
C GLY A 257 9.27 -23.01 -22.73
N LYS A 258 8.31 -22.64 -21.87
CA LYS A 258 7.31 -23.57 -21.30
C LYS A 258 6.00 -23.66 -22.10
N GLY A 259 5.88 -22.95 -23.21
CA GLY A 259 4.64 -22.89 -24.01
C GLY A 259 3.48 -22.21 -23.27
N ILE A 260 3.80 -21.27 -22.38
CA ILE A 260 2.85 -20.44 -21.62
C ILE A 260 2.94 -19.01 -22.14
N TYR A 261 1.82 -18.43 -22.55
CA TYR A 261 1.74 -17.02 -22.94
C TYR A 261 1.45 -16.15 -21.72
N VAL A 262 2.17 -15.04 -21.60
CA VAL A 262 1.94 -14.07 -20.52
C VAL A 262 1.14 -12.90 -21.07
N TYR A 263 0.06 -12.56 -20.37
CA TYR A 263 -0.80 -11.42 -20.65
C TYR A 263 -0.73 -10.43 -19.48
N THR A 264 -0.92 -9.15 -19.79
CA THR A 264 -1.14 -8.09 -18.81
C THR A 264 -2.62 -7.79 -18.67
N HIS A 265 -3.08 -7.28 -17.52
CA HIS A 265 -4.41 -6.71 -17.31
C HIS A 265 -4.33 -5.40 -16.53
N GLY A 266 -5.28 -4.49 -16.78
CA GLY A 266 -5.36 -3.18 -16.13
C GLY A 266 -4.05 -2.40 -16.22
N GLU A 267 -3.54 -2.00 -15.06
CA GLU A 267 -2.36 -1.14 -14.90
C GLU A 267 -1.03 -1.80 -15.31
N MET A 268 -1.02 -3.11 -15.62
CA MET A 268 0.14 -3.78 -16.19
C MET A 268 0.30 -3.54 -17.71
N LEU A 269 -0.65 -2.89 -18.39
CA LEU A 269 -0.54 -2.55 -19.82
C LEU A 269 0.79 -1.84 -20.19
N PRO A 270 1.27 -0.84 -19.44
CA PRO A 270 2.52 -0.14 -19.77
C PRO A 270 3.76 -1.03 -19.76
N ALA A 271 3.73 -2.21 -19.13
CA ALA A 271 4.84 -3.16 -19.13
C ALA A 271 5.30 -3.54 -20.55
N HIS A 272 4.40 -3.49 -21.54
CA HIS A 272 4.75 -3.73 -22.96
C HIS A 272 5.69 -2.69 -23.55
N GLY A 273 5.69 -1.45 -23.03
CA GLY A 273 6.54 -0.38 -23.53
C GLY A 273 8.01 -0.52 -23.12
N TYR A 274 8.30 -1.30 -22.07
CA TYR A 274 9.64 -1.47 -21.53
C TYR A 274 10.47 -2.47 -22.36
N PRO A 275 11.57 -2.06 -23.02
CA PRO A 275 12.33 -2.93 -23.92
C PRO A 275 12.85 -4.23 -23.28
N ASN A 276 13.32 -4.17 -22.03
CA ASN A 276 13.88 -5.34 -21.34
C ASN A 276 12.81 -6.36 -20.91
N LEU A 277 11.54 -5.95 -20.84
CA LEU A 277 10.41 -6.87 -20.67
C LEU A 277 9.88 -7.33 -22.03
N LYS A 278 9.84 -6.45 -23.04
CA LYS A 278 9.27 -6.78 -24.34
C LYS A 278 10.10 -7.76 -25.17
N LYS A 279 11.38 -7.96 -24.82
CA LYS A 279 12.27 -8.95 -25.46
C LYS A 279 11.77 -10.41 -25.37
N TYR A 280 10.90 -10.74 -24.41
CA TYR A 280 10.39 -12.09 -24.22
C TYR A 280 9.29 -12.40 -25.25
N SER A 281 9.54 -13.35 -26.16
CA SER A 281 8.62 -13.65 -27.28
C SER A 281 7.25 -14.20 -26.87
N HIS A 282 7.14 -14.79 -25.67
CA HIS A 282 5.88 -15.27 -25.09
C HIS A 282 5.15 -14.20 -24.26
N PHE A 283 5.73 -13.01 -24.08
CA PHE A 283 5.03 -11.84 -23.56
C PHE A 283 4.10 -11.26 -24.62
N TYR A 284 2.88 -11.79 -24.65
CA TYR A 284 2.05 -11.72 -25.84
C TYR A 284 1.22 -10.44 -25.94
N GLY A 285 0.32 -10.19 -25.00
CA GLY A 285 -0.71 -9.17 -25.18
C GLY A 285 -1.32 -8.64 -23.89
N HIS A 286 -2.39 -7.88 -24.05
CA HIS A 286 -3.19 -7.34 -22.96
C HIS A 286 -4.60 -7.92 -23.02
N TYR A 287 -5.13 -8.32 -21.88
CA TYR A 287 -6.46 -8.92 -21.76
C TYR A 287 -7.34 -8.07 -20.85
N GLY A 288 -8.55 -7.79 -21.34
CA GLY A 288 -9.55 -7.07 -20.58
C GLY A 288 -9.39 -5.55 -20.64
N THR A 289 -9.87 -4.88 -19.60
CA THR A 289 -9.95 -3.43 -19.51
C THR A 289 -9.51 -2.95 -18.12
N ALA A 290 -10.18 -1.95 -17.55
CA ALA A 290 -9.88 -1.43 -16.23
C ALA A 290 -10.37 -2.39 -15.12
N TRP A 291 -9.74 -2.29 -13.95
CA TRP A 291 -9.91 -3.22 -12.82
C TRP A 291 -11.36 -3.42 -12.35
N GLN A 292 -12.26 -2.47 -12.60
CA GLN A 292 -13.67 -2.57 -12.21
C GLN A 292 -14.39 -3.72 -12.94
N ASN A 293 -13.91 -4.10 -14.13
CA ASN A 293 -14.49 -5.17 -14.95
C ASN A 293 -13.90 -6.55 -14.66
N GLN A 294 -12.91 -6.64 -13.76
CA GLN A 294 -12.13 -7.85 -13.53
C GLN A 294 -13.00 -9.05 -13.17
N ALA A 295 -14.11 -8.89 -12.44
CA ALA A 295 -14.93 -10.03 -12.05
C ALA A 295 -15.51 -10.79 -13.26
N ARG A 296 -15.87 -10.07 -14.33
CA ARG A 296 -16.35 -10.66 -15.58
C ARG A 296 -15.19 -11.15 -16.44
N GLU A 297 -14.13 -10.35 -16.52
CA GLU A 297 -12.99 -10.64 -17.39
C GLU A 297 -12.17 -11.83 -16.87
N PHE A 298 -11.87 -11.87 -15.57
CA PHE A 298 -11.16 -12.98 -14.94
C PHE A 298 -11.95 -14.29 -15.01
N ALA A 299 -13.28 -14.24 -14.92
CA ALA A 299 -14.13 -15.42 -15.15
C ALA A 299 -14.02 -15.97 -16.59
N GLY A 300 -13.71 -15.12 -17.57
CA GLY A 300 -13.48 -15.49 -18.95
C GLY A 300 -12.02 -15.83 -19.30
N PHE A 301 -11.08 -15.63 -18.36
CA PHE A 301 -9.68 -15.94 -18.58
C PHE A 301 -9.39 -17.40 -18.20
N PRO A 302 -8.93 -18.25 -19.13
CA PRO A 302 -8.81 -19.69 -18.90
C PRO A 302 -7.55 -20.13 -18.12
N GLY A 303 -6.69 -19.17 -17.73
CA GLY A 303 -5.40 -19.44 -17.11
C GLY A 303 -5.30 -18.94 -15.67
N ALA A 304 -4.09 -19.02 -15.10
CA ALA A 304 -3.81 -18.47 -13.77
C ALA A 304 -3.73 -16.94 -13.81
N ILE A 305 -4.14 -16.29 -12.73
CA ILE A 305 -4.16 -14.84 -12.58
C ILE A 305 -3.27 -14.46 -11.39
N LEU A 306 -2.28 -13.62 -11.60
CA LEU A 306 -1.43 -13.07 -10.54
C LEU A 306 -1.80 -11.60 -10.30
N MET A 307 -2.18 -11.29 -9.07
CA MET A 307 -2.34 -9.92 -8.57
C MET A 307 -1.06 -9.51 -7.83
N THR A 308 -0.31 -8.58 -8.40
CA THR A 308 0.93 -8.06 -7.78
C THR A 308 0.68 -6.90 -6.82
N THR A 309 -0.46 -6.22 -6.97
CA THR A 309 -0.90 -5.09 -6.13
C THR A 309 -2.44 -4.97 -6.19
N ASN A 310 -3.00 -3.87 -5.69
CA ASN A 310 -4.36 -3.44 -6.05
C ASN A 310 -4.51 -3.24 -7.57
N CYS A 311 -5.72 -3.31 -8.13
CA CYS A 311 -7.01 -3.45 -7.45
C CYS A 311 -7.56 -4.87 -7.55
N ILE A 312 -7.45 -5.68 -6.49
CA ILE A 312 -8.15 -6.95 -6.39
C ILE A 312 -9.58 -6.71 -5.84
N GLN A 313 -10.59 -7.11 -6.60
CA GLN A 313 -11.96 -7.23 -6.07
C GLN A 313 -12.13 -8.61 -5.41
N LYS A 314 -13.11 -8.75 -4.50
CA LYS A 314 -13.42 -10.05 -3.88
C LYS A 314 -13.54 -11.14 -4.97
N PRO A 315 -12.62 -12.13 -5.00
CA PRO A 315 -12.66 -13.21 -5.98
C PRO A 315 -13.97 -13.99 -5.93
N ARG A 316 -14.36 -14.56 -7.07
CA ARG A 316 -15.62 -15.30 -7.22
C ARG A 316 -15.38 -16.57 -8.03
N GLU A 317 -16.31 -17.51 -7.94
CA GLU A 317 -16.43 -18.55 -8.96
C GLU A 317 -16.64 -17.89 -10.33
N PRO A 318 -16.01 -18.40 -11.41
CA PRO A 318 -15.27 -19.67 -11.50
C PRO A 318 -13.74 -19.57 -11.30
N TYR A 319 -13.18 -18.41 -10.96
CA TYR A 319 -11.71 -18.19 -11.01
C TYR A 319 -11.02 -18.15 -9.64
N ILE A 320 -11.76 -18.34 -8.54
CA ILE A 320 -11.24 -18.26 -7.18
C ILE A 320 -10.05 -19.22 -6.92
N ASP A 321 -10.05 -20.40 -7.54
CA ASP A 321 -8.97 -21.39 -7.40
C ASP A 321 -7.75 -21.09 -8.28
N ASN A 322 -7.87 -20.13 -9.20
CA ASN A 322 -6.86 -19.80 -10.20
C ASN A 322 -6.27 -18.39 -10.01
N ILE A 323 -6.65 -17.67 -8.96
CA ILE A 323 -6.12 -16.35 -8.64
C ILE A 323 -5.12 -16.43 -7.48
N PHE A 324 -3.98 -15.78 -7.67
CA PHE A 324 -2.85 -15.75 -6.76
C PHE A 324 -2.53 -14.30 -6.40
N THR A 325 -2.01 -14.09 -5.19
CA THR A 325 -1.58 -12.77 -4.72
C THR A 325 -0.08 -12.81 -4.40
N SER A 326 0.58 -11.69 -4.65
CA SER A 326 1.99 -11.42 -4.31
C SER A 326 2.07 -10.02 -3.69
N GLY A 327 3.13 -9.75 -2.92
CA GLY A 327 3.28 -8.53 -2.10
C GLY A 327 2.80 -8.65 -0.66
#